data_AF-A0A6C0F1Z0-F1
#
_entry.id   AF-A0A6C0F1Z0-F1
#
_cell.length_a   1.000
_cell.length_b   1.000
_cell.length_c   1.000
_cell.angle_alpha   90.00
_cell.angle_beta   90.00
_cell.angle_gamma   90.00
#
_symmetry.space_group_name_H-M   'P 1'
#
loop_
_entity.id
_entity.type
_entity.pdbx_description
1 polymer ?
#
loop_
_entity_poly.entity_id
_entity_poly.type
_entity_poly.pdbx_seq_one_letter_code
_entity_poly.pdbx_strand_id
1 'polypeptide(L)'
;MSTKPPATLNPGSTAPLPAPKEVPWWGALILAIISAGIGVLGTAYAMRPNPAGVTTPPGIGSLFTDSITFLPHILILFGILADIFTLQGSYSIPSLVGICSIPLNGLLKYFWDGIATVLAGAYEIITTKPAPEQLQAGAGRFMRGGAVEGWDGCEIKGFEFLSSEYAPQGLVVTATIFWYYLLDLLMNRDPLDSTVTWIAFILFFGLQAMQLRSCANLKDSFLIKTSIALFEGFFIAGVGYGIVQATIPSRLPSALLPQGPNLSSLTKNKDGVLVDSAGHEYIVGPDGRPLAKTFLESAAEAAGPAAQTTCSA
;
A
#
# COMPACT_ATOMS: atom_id res chain seq x y z
N MET A 1 35.14 33.89 -27.27
CA MET A 1 35.25 32.50 -26.80
C MET A 1 33.91 31.83 -27.04
N SER A 2 33.81 30.99 -28.07
CA SER A 2 32.56 30.35 -28.49
C SER A 2 32.36 29.08 -27.68
N THR A 3 31.52 29.13 -26.65
CA THR A 3 31.16 27.97 -25.83
C THR A 3 30.26 27.05 -26.65
N LYS A 4 30.83 25.97 -27.15
CA LYS A 4 30.12 24.87 -27.82
C LYS A 4 29.09 24.30 -26.84
N PRO A 5 27.79 24.25 -27.17
CA PRO A 5 26.79 23.68 -26.29
C PRO A 5 27.10 22.20 -26.00
N PRO A 6 26.82 21.71 -24.79
CA PRO A 6 27.09 20.33 -24.41
C PRO A 6 26.31 19.38 -25.33
N ALA A 7 26.95 18.26 -25.67
CA ALA A 7 26.37 17.22 -26.51
C ALA A 7 25.05 16.74 -25.89
N THR A 8 23.95 17.03 -26.59
CA THR A 8 22.64 16.43 -26.31
C THR A 8 22.80 14.92 -26.40
N LEU A 9 22.56 14.24 -25.28
CA LEU A 9 22.44 12.79 -25.21
C LEU A 9 21.49 12.33 -26.30
N ASN A 10 22.02 11.57 -27.25
CA ASN A 10 21.23 10.90 -28.27
C ASN A 10 20.23 10.02 -27.52
N PRO A 11 18.90 10.22 -27.63
CA PRO A 11 17.93 9.31 -27.05
C PRO A 11 18.16 7.97 -27.74
N GLY A 12 18.85 7.07 -27.04
CA GLY A 12 19.21 5.77 -27.56
C GLY A 12 17.96 5.11 -28.11
N SER A 13 18.07 4.58 -29.32
CA SER A 13 17.07 3.74 -29.97
C SER A 13 16.62 2.64 -28.99
N THR A 14 15.58 2.93 -28.22
CA THR A 14 14.85 1.96 -27.44
C THR A 14 14.07 1.15 -28.45
N ALA A 15 14.61 -0.01 -28.82
CA ALA A 15 13.80 -1.04 -29.46
C ALA A 15 12.50 -1.14 -28.65
N PRO A 16 11.31 -1.10 -29.31
CA PRO A 16 10.05 -1.13 -28.60
C PRO A 16 10.06 -2.39 -27.72
N LEU A 17 9.89 -2.17 -26.41
CA LEU A 17 9.78 -3.26 -25.46
C LEU A 17 8.69 -4.22 -25.99
N PRO A 18 8.94 -5.54 -26.01
CA PRO A 18 7.92 -6.50 -26.44
C PRO A 18 6.65 -6.24 -25.64
N ALA A 19 5.51 -6.23 -26.33
CA ALA A 19 4.22 -5.97 -25.71
C ALA A 19 4.07 -6.86 -24.47
N PRO A 20 3.73 -6.29 -23.29
CA PRO A 20 3.58 -7.08 -22.08
C PRO A 20 2.61 -8.21 -22.37
N LYS A 21 3.01 -9.44 -22.04
CA LYS A 21 2.12 -10.60 -22.18
C LYS A 21 0.96 -10.41 -21.20
N GLU A 22 -0.21 -10.04 -21.72
CA GLU A 22 -1.37 -9.78 -20.89
C GLU A 22 -1.80 -11.07 -20.19
N VAL A 23 -1.82 -11.03 -18.87
CA VAL A 23 -2.37 -12.09 -18.05
C VAL A 23 -3.86 -11.82 -17.95
N PRO A 24 -4.73 -12.78 -18.32
CA PRO A 24 -6.16 -12.53 -18.31
C PRO A 24 -6.61 -12.09 -16.91
N TRP A 25 -7.44 -11.03 -16.85
CA TRP A 25 -7.91 -10.42 -15.61
C TRP A 25 -8.59 -11.42 -14.66
N TRP A 26 -9.27 -12.44 -15.22
CA TRP A 26 -9.91 -13.50 -14.44
C TRP A 26 -8.88 -14.40 -13.75
N GLY A 27 -7.68 -14.57 -14.32
CA GLY A 27 -6.57 -15.28 -13.70
C GLY A 27 -6.08 -14.56 -12.44
N ALA A 28 -5.98 -13.22 -12.49
CA ALA A 28 -5.68 -12.42 -11.31
C ALA A 28 -6.79 -12.52 -10.24
N LEU A 29 -8.07 -12.53 -10.65
CA LEU A 29 -9.20 -12.65 -9.72
C LEU A 29 -9.29 -14.01 -9.02
N ILE A 30 -9.25 -15.12 -9.79
CA ILE A 30 -9.27 -16.49 -9.22
C ILE A 30 -8.15 -16.63 -8.20
N LEU A 31 -7.01 -16.03 -8.49
CA LEU A 31 -5.85 -16.20 -7.67
C LEU A 31 -5.83 -15.26 -6.45
N ALA A 32 -6.37 -14.04 -6.56
CA ALA A 32 -6.70 -13.24 -5.39
C ALA A 32 -7.63 -14.01 -4.44
N ILE A 33 -8.62 -14.73 -4.97
CA ILE A 33 -9.51 -15.59 -4.18
C ILE A 33 -8.75 -16.78 -3.57
N ILE A 34 -7.87 -17.45 -4.32
CA ILE A 34 -7.07 -18.58 -3.81
C ILE A 34 -6.08 -18.12 -2.73
N SER A 35 -5.36 -17.02 -2.95
CA SER A 35 -4.40 -16.48 -1.97
C SER A 35 -5.10 -15.98 -0.71
N ALA A 36 -6.26 -15.32 -0.84
CA ALA A 36 -7.12 -15.00 0.30
C ALA A 36 -7.60 -16.28 1.01
N GLY A 37 -8.00 -17.30 0.25
CA GLY A 37 -8.42 -18.60 0.78
C GLY A 37 -7.30 -19.33 1.53
N ILE A 38 -6.09 -19.39 0.97
CA ILE A 38 -4.90 -19.97 1.61
C ILE A 38 -4.50 -19.15 2.83
N GLY A 39 -4.59 -17.82 2.78
CA GLY A 39 -4.35 -16.95 3.92
C GLY A 39 -5.32 -17.23 5.06
N VAL A 40 -6.62 -17.33 4.77
CA VAL A 40 -7.66 -17.69 5.74
C VAL A 40 -7.45 -19.10 6.27
N LEU A 41 -7.19 -20.09 5.42
CA LEU A 41 -6.99 -21.49 5.82
C LEU A 41 -5.69 -21.68 6.60
N GLY A 42 -4.61 -21.03 6.20
CA GLY A 42 -3.32 -21.05 6.90
C GLY A 42 -3.44 -20.40 8.28
N THR A 43 -4.15 -19.28 8.37
CA THR A 43 -4.47 -18.63 9.64
C THR A 43 -5.35 -19.53 10.51
N ALA A 44 -6.41 -20.13 9.95
CA ALA A 44 -7.28 -21.07 10.66
C ALA A 44 -6.53 -22.33 11.13
N TYR A 45 -5.57 -22.82 10.33
CA TYR A 45 -4.73 -23.95 10.70
C TYR A 45 -3.74 -23.58 11.81
N ALA A 46 -3.10 -22.42 11.73
CA ALA A 46 -2.23 -21.89 12.77
C ALA A 46 -3.00 -21.59 14.08
N MET A 47 -4.28 -21.22 13.96
CA MET A 47 -5.21 -21.05 15.07
C MET A 47 -5.84 -22.37 15.56
N ARG A 48 -5.42 -23.54 15.06
CA ARG A 48 -5.91 -24.80 15.61
C ARG A 48 -5.65 -24.79 17.12
N PRO A 49 -6.71 -24.89 17.96
CA PRO A 49 -6.54 -24.80 19.39
C PRO A 49 -5.57 -25.90 19.82
N ASN A 50 -4.58 -25.49 20.60
CA ASN A 50 -3.84 -26.41 21.46
C ASN A 50 -4.92 -27.23 22.20
N PRO A 51 -4.84 -28.57 22.31
CA PRO A 51 -5.93 -29.42 22.79
C PRO A 51 -6.42 -29.13 24.23
N ALA A 52 -5.88 -28.13 24.90
CA ALA A 52 -6.29 -27.61 26.20
C ALA A 52 -7.32 -26.45 26.10
N GLY A 53 -8.48 -26.70 25.46
CA GLY A 53 -9.74 -26.34 26.11
C GLY A 53 -10.38 -24.95 25.94
N VAL A 54 -10.36 -24.32 24.76
CA VAL A 54 -11.36 -23.26 24.45
C VAL A 54 -11.93 -23.48 23.04
N THR A 55 -13.19 -23.92 22.99
CA THR A 55 -13.89 -24.39 21.77
C THR A 55 -14.94 -23.42 21.24
N THR A 56 -14.89 -22.13 21.60
CA THR A 56 -15.76 -21.13 20.98
C THR A 56 -15.18 -20.72 19.61
N PRO A 57 -15.92 -20.90 18.50
CA PRO A 57 -15.49 -20.42 17.19
C PRO A 57 -15.22 -18.91 17.27
N PRO A 58 -14.15 -18.41 16.62
CA PRO A 58 -13.89 -16.98 16.56
C PRO A 58 -15.10 -16.27 15.93
N GLY A 59 -15.70 -15.34 16.65
CA GLY A 59 -16.79 -14.52 16.11
C GLY A 59 -16.29 -13.64 14.97
N ILE A 60 -17.18 -13.22 14.06
CA ILE A 60 -16.85 -12.34 12.92
C ILE A 60 -16.06 -11.09 13.36
N GLY A 61 -16.37 -10.54 14.53
CA GLY A 61 -15.63 -9.40 15.09
C GLY A 61 -14.16 -9.69 15.42
N SER A 62 -13.83 -10.92 15.83
CA SER A 62 -12.43 -11.34 16.04
C SER A 62 -11.70 -11.47 14.71
N LEU A 63 -12.31 -12.09 13.70
CA LEU A 63 -11.74 -12.19 12.36
C LEU A 63 -11.46 -10.82 11.73
N PHE A 64 -12.37 -9.86 11.92
CA PHE A 64 -12.17 -8.49 11.47
C PHE A 64 -11.03 -7.79 12.21
N THR A 65 -10.95 -7.99 13.52
CA THR A 65 -9.87 -7.43 14.35
C THR A 65 -8.51 -8.02 13.95
N ASP A 66 -8.44 -9.33 13.77
CA ASP A 66 -7.25 -10.02 13.29
C ASP A 66 -6.85 -9.53 11.90
N SER A 67 -7.81 -9.39 10.97
CA SER A 67 -7.53 -8.93 9.61
C SER A 67 -6.87 -7.55 9.58
N ILE A 68 -7.34 -6.62 10.41
CA ILE A 68 -6.75 -5.27 10.51
C ILE A 68 -5.38 -5.33 11.20
N THR A 69 -5.21 -6.18 12.20
CA THR A 69 -3.91 -6.33 12.89
C THR A 69 -2.86 -6.90 11.93
N PHE A 70 -3.24 -7.87 11.09
CA PHE A 70 -2.38 -8.48 10.06
C PHE A 70 -2.22 -7.64 8.79
N LEU A 71 -2.88 -6.50 8.69
CA LEU A 71 -2.87 -5.65 7.50
C LEU A 71 -1.47 -5.31 6.96
N PRO A 72 -0.43 -5.01 7.77
CA PRO A 72 0.93 -4.79 7.25
C PRO A 72 1.50 -5.99 6.50
N HIS A 73 1.26 -7.19 7.03
CA HIS A 73 1.74 -8.44 6.43
C HIS A 73 1.00 -8.71 5.13
N ILE A 74 -0.32 -8.49 5.12
CA ILE A 74 -1.15 -8.63 3.93
C ILE A 74 -0.69 -7.66 2.84
N LEU A 75 -0.41 -6.41 3.17
CA LEU A 75 0.06 -5.40 2.21
C LEU A 75 1.44 -5.76 1.63
N ILE A 76 2.38 -6.21 2.47
CA ILE A 76 3.69 -6.67 2.00
C ILE A 76 3.52 -7.84 1.03
N LEU A 77 2.75 -8.87 1.41
CA LEU A 77 2.53 -10.05 0.59
C LEU A 77 1.77 -9.74 -0.70
N PHE A 78 0.81 -8.83 -0.65
CA PHE A 78 -0.06 -8.49 -1.78
C PHE A 78 0.76 -8.05 -3.01
N GLY A 79 1.73 -7.15 -2.86
CA GLY A 79 2.53 -6.69 -3.99
C GLY A 79 3.40 -7.78 -4.61
N ILE A 80 4.01 -8.64 -3.78
CA ILE A 80 4.80 -9.78 -4.25
C ILE A 80 3.92 -10.77 -5.01
N LEU A 81 2.76 -11.09 -4.45
CA LEU A 81 1.77 -11.94 -5.08
C LEU A 81 1.31 -11.35 -6.41
N ALA A 82 0.86 -10.09 -6.42
CA ALA A 82 0.42 -9.40 -7.65
C ALA A 82 1.48 -9.46 -8.76
N ASP A 83 2.77 -9.32 -8.43
CA ASP A 83 3.85 -9.42 -9.42
C ASP A 83 4.14 -10.84 -9.89
N ILE A 84 4.03 -11.86 -9.03
CA ILE A 84 4.12 -13.27 -9.46
C ILE A 84 3.08 -13.57 -10.53
N PHE A 85 1.90 -12.94 -10.45
CA PHE A 85 0.81 -13.19 -11.40
C PHE A 85 0.87 -12.32 -12.63
N THR A 86 1.17 -11.04 -12.49
CA THR A 86 1.23 -10.12 -13.63
C THR A 86 2.56 -10.27 -14.39
N LEU A 87 3.59 -10.83 -13.78
CA LEU A 87 4.97 -10.90 -14.29
C LEU A 87 5.55 -9.51 -14.63
N GLN A 88 4.97 -8.44 -14.09
CA GLN A 88 5.34 -7.07 -14.41
C GLN A 88 6.31 -6.44 -13.40
N GLY A 89 6.54 -7.05 -12.23
CA GLY A 89 7.57 -6.61 -11.28
C GLY A 89 7.36 -5.20 -10.72
N SER A 90 6.15 -4.64 -10.81
CA SER A 90 5.85 -3.24 -10.47
C SER A 90 5.05 -3.13 -9.17
N TYR A 91 4.21 -4.13 -8.85
CA TYR A 91 3.37 -4.15 -7.65
C TYR A 91 4.14 -4.55 -6.39
N SER A 92 5.25 -5.28 -6.52
CA SER A 92 6.13 -5.65 -5.41
C SER A 92 7.05 -4.51 -4.98
N ILE A 93 7.21 -3.46 -5.79
CA ILE A 93 8.05 -2.30 -5.45
C ILE A 93 7.52 -1.59 -4.19
N PRO A 94 6.23 -1.20 -4.10
CA PRO A 94 5.66 -0.67 -2.86
C PRO A 94 5.88 -1.61 -1.66
N SER A 95 5.69 -2.93 -1.84
CA SER A 95 5.93 -3.91 -0.78
C SER A 95 7.39 -3.97 -0.34
N LEU A 96 8.33 -3.88 -1.28
CA LEU A 96 9.77 -3.86 -1.02
C LEU A 96 10.14 -2.58 -0.25
N VAL A 97 9.62 -1.43 -0.67
CA VAL A 97 9.79 -0.15 0.07
C VAL A 97 9.19 -0.27 1.47
N GLY A 98 8.03 -0.93 1.61
CA GLY A 98 7.44 -1.28 2.90
C GLY A 98 8.34 -2.16 3.77
N ILE A 99 8.96 -3.21 3.21
CA ILE A 99 9.94 -4.04 3.93
C ILE A 99 11.17 -3.22 4.33
N CYS A 100 11.69 -2.39 3.43
CA CYS A 100 12.81 -1.49 3.71
C CYS A 100 12.48 -0.46 4.79
N SER A 101 11.21 -0.13 5.00
CA SER A 101 10.79 0.78 6.08
C SER A 101 11.05 0.21 7.48
N ILE A 102 11.15 -1.12 7.63
CA ILE A 102 11.39 -1.78 8.93
C ILE A 102 12.79 -1.41 9.49
N PRO A 103 13.91 -1.66 8.79
CA PRO A 103 15.22 -1.23 9.26
C PRO A 103 15.37 0.30 9.30
N LEU A 104 14.71 1.04 8.40
CA LEU A 104 14.72 2.49 8.43
C LEU A 104 14.01 3.06 9.66
N ASN A 105 12.90 2.47 10.10
CA ASN A 105 12.22 2.81 11.36
C ASN A 105 13.15 2.61 12.56
N GLY A 106 13.88 1.48 12.59
CA GLY A 106 14.90 1.24 13.61
C GLY A 106 16.00 2.32 13.62
N LEU A 107 16.43 2.79 12.45
CA LEU A 107 17.42 3.87 12.32
C LEU A 107 16.85 5.25 12.71
N LEU A 108 15.60 5.52 12.36
CA LEU A 108 14.90 6.78 12.68
C LEU A 108 14.69 6.96 14.19
N LYS A 109 14.79 5.90 14.99
CA LYS A 109 14.86 6.00 16.45
C LYS A 109 15.92 7.00 16.90
N TYR A 110 17.13 6.96 16.33
CA TYR A 110 18.22 7.87 16.70
C TYR A 110 17.94 9.32 16.29
N PHE A 111 17.21 9.50 15.18
CA PHE A 111 16.77 10.82 14.75
C PHE A 111 15.75 11.41 15.74
N TRP A 112 14.78 10.61 16.19
CA TRP A 112 13.79 11.06 17.18
C TRP A 112 14.36 11.25 18.57
N ASP A 113 15.33 10.44 19.00
CA ASP A 113 16.10 10.69 20.24
C ASP A 113 16.76 12.08 20.19
N GLY A 114 17.36 12.44 19.06
CA GLY A 114 17.95 13.76 18.84
C GLY A 114 16.92 14.88 18.94
N ILE A 115 15.77 14.75 18.28
CA ILE A 115 14.67 15.72 18.35
C ILE A 115 14.13 15.84 19.78
N ALA A 116 13.88 14.71 20.45
CA ALA A 116 13.36 14.69 21.81
C ALA A 116 14.31 15.39 22.79
N THR A 117 15.62 15.17 22.65
CA THR A 117 16.65 15.83 23.47
C THR A 117 16.65 17.34 23.26
N VAL A 118 16.56 17.81 22.01
CA VAL A 118 16.51 19.24 21.68
C VAL A 118 15.22 19.88 22.20
N LEU A 119 14.08 19.22 22.03
CA LEU A 119 12.78 19.71 22.50
C LEU A 119 12.71 19.76 24.03
N ALA A 120 13.26 18.76 24.73
CA ALA A 120 13.33 18.75 26.18
C ALA A 120 14.18 19.91 26.70
N GLY A 121 15.37 20.14 26.11
CA GLY A 121 16.21 21.29 26.47
C GLY A 121 15.53 22.63 26.18
N ALA A 122 14.84 22.77 25.05
CA ALA A 122 14.07 23.97 24.73
C ALA A 122 12.91 24.19 25.71
N TYR A 123 12.22 23.12 26.10
CA TYR A 123 11.11 23.17 27.06
C TYR A 123 11.60 23.58 28.45
N GLU A 124 12.72 23.05 28.93
CA GLU A 124 13.32 23.44 30.21
C GLU A 124 13.69 24.93 30.23
N ILE A 125 14.25 25.46 29.14
CA ILE A 125 14.60 26.89 29.02
C ILE A 125 13.35 27.77 29.05
N ILE A 126 12.26 27.33 28.40
CA ILE A 126 11.02 28.10 28.31
C ILE A 126 10.22 28.03 29.62
N THR A 127 10.27 26.91 30.34
CA THR A 127 9.31 26.67 31.43
C THR A 127 9.79 27.01 32.83
N THR A 128 11.09 27.26 33.09
CA THR A 128 11.67 27.72 34.38
C THR A 128 10.75 27.57 35.61
N LYS A 129 10.29 26.35 35.85
CA LYS A 129 9.55 25.90 37.02
C LYS A 129 10.04 24.48 37.31
N PRO A 130 10.26 24.12 38.57
CA PRO A 130 10.78 22.80 38.92
C PRO A 130 9.81 21.73 38.42
N ALA A 131 10.37 20.73 37.72
CA ALA A 131 9.61 19.67 37.05
C ALA A 131 8.87 18.79 38.07
N PRO A 132 7.60 18.43 37.83
CA PRO A 132 6.96 17.35 38.56
C PRO A 132 7.52 15.99 38.11
N GLU A 133 7.86 15.19 39.10
CA GLU A 133 8.33 13.81 39.03
C GLU A 133 7.35 12.93 38.23
N GLN A 134 7.85 12.21 37.22
CA GLN A 134 7.03 11.34 36.37
C GLN A 134 6.61 10.09 37.15
N LEU A 135 5.33 10.03 37.50
CA LEU A 135 4.65 8.85 38.02
C LEU A 135 4.60 7.75 36.95
N GLN A 136 5.40 6.70 37.14
CA GLN A 136 5.14 5.39 36.53
C GLN A 136 3.84 4.82 37.11
N ALA A 137 2.72 5.08 36.45
CA ALA A 137 1.43 4.52 36.81
C ALA A 137 1.25 3.13 36.17
N GLY A 138 1.23 2.11 37.04
CA GLY A 138 0.95 0.72 36.69
C GLY A 138 -0.39 0.55 35.98
N ALA A 139 -0.36 -0.16 34.85
CA ALA A 139 -1.51 -0.39 33.99
C ALA A 139 -2.45 -1.47 34.55
N GLY A 140 -3.72 -1.11 34.74
CA GLY A 140 -4.82 -2.07 34.81
C GLY A 140 -4.99 -2.79 33.47
N ARG A 141 -4.94 -4.12 33.48
CA ARG A 141 -5.18 -4.99 32.32
C ARG A 141 -6.66 -4.99 31.97
N PHE A 142 -7.04 -4.25 30.92
CA PHE A 142 -8.23 -4.60 30.16
C PHE A 142 -7.86 -5.75 29.22
N MET A 143 -8.27 -6.98 29.58
CA MET A 143 -8.18 -8.13 28.69
C MET A 143 -9.20 -7.95 27.55
N ARG A 144 -8.70 -7.58 26.37
CA ARG A 144 -9.47 -7.61 25.12
C ARG A 144 -9.28 -9.00 24.51
N GLY A 145 -10.30 -9.85 24.63
CA GLY A 145 -10.32 -11.18 24.03
C GLY A 145 -10.43 -11.09 22.50
N GLY A 146 -9.70 -11.97 21.80
CA GLY A 146 -9.88 -12.22 20.37
C GLY A 146 -8.75 -11.80 19.44
N ALA A 147 -7.52 -11.61 19.94
CA ALA A 147 -6.31 -11.69 19.12
C ALA A 147 -5.68 -13.07 19.34
N VAL A 148 -5.10 -13.67 18.31
CA VAL A 148 -4.25 -14.87 18.41
C VAL A 148 -3.36 -14.73 19.66
N GLU A 149 -3.46 -15.66 20.61
CA GLU A 149 -3.06 -15.54 22.04
C GLU A 149 -1.58 -15.17 22.33
N GLY A 150 -0.78 -14.74 21.35
CA GLY A 150 0.61 -14.33 21.51
C GLY A 150 1.10 -13.18 20.61
N TRP A 151 0.23 -12.50 19.85
CA TRP A 151 0.64 -11.35 19.05
C TRP A 151 -0.22 -10.12 19.31
N ASP A 152 0.45 -9.04 19.69
CA ASP A 152 -0.14 -7.75 20.06
C ASP A 152 -0.23 -6.76 18.88
N GLY A 153 0.31 -7.13 17.71
CA GLY A 153 0.35 -6.28 16.53
C GLY A 153 1.37 -5.15 16.57
N CYS A 154 2.10 -4.99 17.68
CA CYS A 154 2.96 -3.83 17.93
C CYS A 154 4.29 -3.94 17.17
N GLU A 155 4.78 -5.17 17.02
CA GLU A 155 6.03 -5.51 16.36
C GLU A 155 5.80 -6.53 15.24
N ILE A 156 6.59 -6.44 14.17
CA ILE A 156 6.58 -7.43 13.10
C ILE A 156 7.45 -8.61 13.55
N LYS A 157 6.85 -9.82 13.59
CA LYS A 157 7.57 -11.02 14.04
C LYS A 157 8.80 -11.29 13.16
N GLY A 158 9.93 -11.58 13.80
CA GLY A 158 11.24 -11.77 13.17
C GLY A 158 12.06 -10.48 12.99
N PHE A 159 11.48 -9.31 13.25
CA PHE A 159 12.16 -8.01 13.22
C PHE A 159 12.04 -7.25 14.54
N GLU A 160 11.89 -7.97 15.65
CA GLU A 160 11.75 -7.42 17.00
C GLU A 160 12.97 -6.57 17.39
N PHE A 161 14.17 -6.94 16.92
CA PHE A 161 15.41 -6.21 17.19
C PHE A 161 15.47 -4.82 16.52
N LEU A 162 14.59 -4.54 15.57
CA LEU A 162 14.48 -3.25 14.89
C LEU A 162 13.32 -2.41 15.44
N SER A 163 12.74 -2.79 16.59
CA SER A 163 11.59 -2.07 17.13
C SER A 163 11.98 -0.67 17.62
N SER A 164 11.16 0.31 17.25
CA SER A 164 11.31 1.69 17.69
C SER A 164 10.29 1.99 18.79
N GLU A 165 10.75 2.67 19.85
CA GLU A 165 9.89 3.12 20.95
C GLU A 165 8.97 4.28 20.52
N TYR A 166 9.36 5.00 19.47
CA TYR A 166 8.67 6.19 18.98
C TYR A 166 7.52 5.89 18.03
N ALA A 167 7.64 4.83 17.23
CA ALA A 167 6.67 4.50 16.19
C ALA A 167 6.52 2.98 16.05
N PRO A 168 5.28 2.44 16.16
CA PRO A 168 5.01 1.04 15.89
C PRO A 168 5.34 0.69 14.43
N GLN A 169 6.18 -0.32 14.23
CA GLN A 169 6.63 -0.76 12.91
C GLN A 169 5.48 -1.04 11.95
N GLY A 170 4.42 -1.71 12.43
CA GLY A 170 3.25 -2.04 11.62
C GLY A 170 2.54 -0.82 11.05
N LEU A 171 2.48 0.30 11.80
CA LEU A 171 1.89 1.55 11.30
C LEU A 171 2.80 2.21 10.25
N VAL A 172 4.11 2.20 10.47
CA VAL A 172 5.08 2.77 9.52
C VAL A 172 5.03 2.03 8.19
N VAL A 173 4.99 0.69 8.21
CA VAL A 173 4.88 -0.13 7.00
C VAL A 173 3.58 0.18 6.25
N THR A 174 2.43 0.18 6.94
CA THR A 174 1.13 0.50 6.33
C THR A 174 1.15 1.90 5.72
N ALA A 175 1.60 2.91 6.46
CA ALA A 175 1.72 4.27 5.98
C ALA A 175 2.66 4.36 4.76
N THR A 176 3.79 3.66 4.79
CA THR A 176 4.74 3.62 3.68
C THR A 176 4.08 3.08 2.41
N ILE A 177 3.46 1.90 2.48
CA ILE A 177 2.88 1.24 1.30
C ILE A 177 1.72 2.07 0.73
N PHE A 178 0.79 2.53 1.57
CA PHE A 178 -0.33 3.35 1.11
C PHE A 178 0.13 4.70 0.57
N TRP A 179 1.09 5.36 1.22
CA TRP A 179 1.60 6.64 0.75
C TRP A 179 2.30 6.51 -0.60
N TYR A 180 3.05 5.43 -0.80
CA TYR A 180 3.66 5.14 -2.10
C TYR A 180 2.59 5.04 -3.20
N TYR A 181 1.53 4.26 -2.98
CA TYR A 181 0.43 4.14 -3.94
C TYR A 181 -0.31 5.47 -4.14
N LEU A 182 -0.49 6.26 -3.08
CA LEU A 182 -1.13 7.57 -3.17
C LEU A 182 -0.30 8.54 -4.01
N LEU A 183 1.01 8.61 -3.81
CA LEU A 183 1.90 9.45 -4.64
C LEU A 183 1.83 9.03 -6.11
N ASP A 184 1.87 7.72 -6.36
CA ASP A 184 1.78 7.19 -7.72
C ASP A 184 0.46 7.58 -8.41
N LEU A 185 -0.67 7.39 -7.72
CA LEU A 185 -1.98 7.78 -8.25
C LEU A 185 -2.14 9.30 -8.38
N LEU A 186 -1.63 10.10 -7.45
CA LEU A 186 -1.74 11.56 -7.50
C LEU A 186 -0.96 12.16 -8.67
N MET A 187 0.19 11.58 -9.00
CA MET A 187 1.06 12.10 -10.06
C MET A 187 0.68 11.59 -11.45
N ASN A 188 0.12 10.38 -11.52
CA ASN A 188 -0.10 9.68 -12.79
C ASN A 188 -1.57 9.44 -13.13
N ARG A 189 -2.54 9.76 -12.25
CA ARG A 189 -3.97 9.52 -12.46
C ARG A 189 -4.86 10.68 -12.04
N ASP A 190 -6.14 10.57 -12.41
CA ASP A 190 -7.13 11.56 -12.05
C ASP A 190 -7.32 11.66 -10.52
N PRO A 191 -7.54 12.87 -9.98
CA PRO A 191 -7.73 13.08 -8.54
C PRO A 191 -8.88 12.26 -7.94
N LEU A 192 -9.88 11.91 -8.75
CA LEU A 192 -11.03 11.11 -8.31
C LEU A 192 -10.62 9.69 -7.94
N ASP A 193 -9.73 9.07 -8.71
CA ASP A 193 -9.18 7.74 -8.40
C ASP A 193 -8.37 7.76 -7.12
N SER A 194 -7.58 8.82 -6.93
CA SER A 194 -6.80 9.01 -5.71
C SER A 194 -7.70 9.19 -4.48
N THR A 195 -8.90 9.77 -4.64
CA THR A 195 -9.82 10.03 -3.53
C THR A 195 -10.26 8.75 -2.81
N VAL A 196 -10.55 7.68 -3.57
CA VAL A 196 -10.94 6.39 -2.97
C VAL A 196 -9.77 5.79 -2.17
N THR A 197 -8.56 5.88 -2.71
CA THR A 197 -7.34 5.42 -2.02
C THR A 197 -7.06 6.22 -0.76
N TRP A 198 -7.31 7.53 -0.77
CA TRP A 198 -7.21 8.38 0.42
C TRP A 198 -8.19 7.96 1.52
N ILE A 199 -9.45 7.71 1.15
CA ILE A 199 -10.48 7.24 2.09
C ILE A 199 -10.08 5.89 2.68
N ALA A 200 -9.65 4.94 1.83
CA ALA A 200 -9.19 3.63 2.25
C ALA A 200 -7.98 3.74 3.20
N PHE A 201 -7.01 4.59 2.86
CA PHE A 201 -5.83 4.81 3.69
C PHE A 201 -6.21 5.34 5.08
N ILE A 202 -6.99 6.41 5.17
CA ILE A 202 -7.42 6.98 6.45
C ILE A 202 -8.19 5.95 7.28
N LEU A 203 -9.08 5.19 6.64
CA LEU A 203 -9.87 4.16 7.29
C LEU A 203 -8.99 3.04 7.84
N PHE A 204 -8.14 2.42 7.01
CA PHE A 204 -7.31 1.29 7.43
C PHE A 204 -6.22 1.69 8.40
N PHE A 205 -5.54 2.81 8.16
CA PHE A 205 -4.53 3.33 9.09
C PHE A 205 -5.14 3.72 10.43
N GLY A 206 -6.31 4.38 10.42
CA GLY A 206 -7.02 4.76 11.63
C GLY A 206 -7.51 3.55 12.43
N LEU A 207 -8.11 2.56 11.76
CA LEU A 207 -8.53 1.30 12.38
C LEU A 207 -7.33 0.55 12.99
N GLN A 208 -6.22 0.46 12.26
CA GLN A 208 -5.01 -0.17 12.74
C GLN A 208 -4.43 0.58 13.96
N ALA A 209 -4.34 1.91 13.91
CA ALA A 209 -3.88 2.70 15.05
C ALA A 209 -4.78 2.49 16.28
N MET A 210 -6.10 2.49 16.10
CA MET A 210 -7.05 2.23 17.20
C MET A 210 -6.91 0.83 17.80
N GLN A 211 -6.59 -0.18 17.00
CA GLN A 211 -6.33 -1.54 17.49
C GLN A 211 -5.03 -1.63 18.27
N LEU A 212 -3.99 -0.94 17.80
CA LEU A 212 -2.67 -0.89 18.44
C LEU A 212 -2.62 0.02 19.67
N ARG A 213 -3.73 0.68 20.05
CA ARG A 213 -3.78 1.57 21.23
C ARG A 213 -3.36 0.87 22.55
N SER A 214 -3.49 -0.46 22.63
CA SER A 214 -3.04 -1.24 23.78
C SER A 214 -1.54 -1.53 23.82
N CYS A 215 -0.80 -1.25 22.74
CA CYS A 215 0.65 -1.41 22.71
C CYS A 215 1.32 -0.53 23.75
N ALA A 216 2.31 -1.07 24.48
CA ALA A 216 3.10 -0.30 25.45
C ALA A 216 3.67 0.98 24.79
N ASN A 217 4.19 0.82 23.57
CA ASN A 217 4.75 1.94 22.82
C ASN A 217 3.71 3.02 22.48
N LEU A 218 2.40 2.75 22.42
CA LEU A 218 1.39 3.78 22.08
C LEU A 218 0.66 4.36 23.31
N LYS A 219 0.79 3.76 24.49
CA LYS A 219 -0.01 4.14 25.67
C LYS A 219 0.26 5.56 26.15
N ASP A 220 1.53 5.97 26.17
CA ASP A 220 1.92 7.24 26.79
C ASP A 220 1.50 8.45 25.95
N SER A 221 1.48 8.30 24.62
CA SER A 221 1.20 9.40 23.69
C SER A 221 0.69 8.90 22.35
N PHE A 222 -0.52 8.35 22.36
CA PHE A 222 -1.18 7.77 21.19
C PHE A 222 -1.08 8.68 19.95
N LEU A 223 -1.57 9.92 20.04
CA LEU A 223 -1.62 10.83 18.90
C LEU A 223 -0.23 11.21 18.36
N ILE A 224 0.72 11.48 19.26
CA ILE A 224 2.08 11.89 18.86
C ILE A 224 2.77 10.74 18.15
N LYS A 225 2.77 9.55 18.75
CA LYS A 225 3.46 8.38 18.19
C LYS A 225 2.79 7.84 16.94
N THR A 226 1.46 7.91 16.81
CA THR A 226 0.77 7.64 15.54
C THR A 226 1.13 8.67 14.47
N SER A 227 1.27 9.95 14.83
CA SER A 227 1.68 11.00 13.88
C SER A 227 3.14 10.85 13.45
N ILE A 228 4.04 10.46 14.37
CA ILE A 228 5.42 10.12 14.05
C ILE A 228 5.45 8.94 13.08
N ALA A 229 4.72 7.86 13.36
CA ALA A 229 4.67 6.70 12.47
C ALA A 229 4.14 7.05 11.07
N LEU A 230 3.13 7.91 11.00
CA LEU A 230 2.59 8.45 9.74
C LEU A 230 3.66 9.24 8.97
N PHE A 231 4.35 10.16 9.65
CA PHE A 231 5.39 10.99 9.06
C PHE A 231 6.57 10.14 8.56
N GLU A 232 7.06 9.19 9.35
CA GLU A 232 8.12 8.28 8.94
C GLU A 232 7.72 7.49 7.68
N GLY A 233 6.50 6.94 7.68
CA GLY A 233 5.99 6.22 6.52
C GLY A 233 5.91 7.11 5.28
N PHE A 234 5.43 8.35 5.42
CA PHE A 234 5.36 9.31 4.32
C PHE A 234 6.74 9.68 3.78
N PHE A 235 7.71 9.92 4.67
CA PHE A 235 9.07 10.24 4.30
C PHE A 235 9.73 9.08 3.54
N ILE A 236 9.66 7.86 4.08
CA ILE A 236 10.27 6.67 3.48
C ILE A 236 9.63 6.38 2.12
N ALA A 237 8.30 6.42 2.03
CA ALA A 237 7.60 6.19 0.78
C ALA A 237 7.85 7.30 -0.25
N GLY A 238 7.93 8.56 0.16
CA GLY A 238 8.25 9.67 -0.73
C GLY A 238 9.64 9.54 -1.34
N VAL A 239 10.65 9.19 -0.51
CA VAL A 239 12.01 8.91 -1.00
C VAL A 239 12.02 7.69 -1.92
N GLY A 240 11.38 6.59 -1.51
CA GLY A 240 11.28 5.37 -2.32
C GLY A 240 10.63 5.61 -3.68
N TYR A 241 9.49 6.32 -3.70
CA TYR A 241 8.80 6.72 -4.92
C TYR A 241 9.68 7.63 -5.78
N GLY A 242 10.31 8.65 -5.20
CA GLY A 242 11.20 9.56 -5.93
C GLY A 242 12.37 8.83 -6.61
N ILE A 243 12.97 7.83 -5.95
CA ILE A 243 14.03 7.00 -6.54
C ILE A 243 13.49 6.21 -7.73
N VAL A 244 12.34 5.54 -7.58
CA VAL A 244 11.75 4.71 -8.65
C VAL A 244 11.32 5.59 -9.83
N GLN A 245 10.67 6.72 -9.57
CA GLN A 245 10.29 7.72 -10.57
C GLN A 245 11.51 8.22 -11.35
N ALA A 246 12.64 8.46 -10.69
CA ALA A 246 13.85 8.97 -11.33
C ALA A 246 14.64 7.91 -12.10
N THR A 247 14.57 6.64 -11.69
CA THR A 247 15.43 5.57 -12.23
C THR A 247 14.71 4.67 -13.24
N ILE A 248 13.47 4.27 -12.94
CA ILE A 248 12.68 3.29 -13.71
C ILE A 248 11.18 3.64 -13.69
N PRO A 249 10.77 4.81 -14.22
CA PRO A 249 9.38 5.26 -14.16
C PRO A 249 8.39 4.31 -14.87
N SER A 250 8.87 3.48 -15.81
CA SER A 250 8.05 2.46 -16.48
C SER A 250 7.65 1.29 -15.57
N ARG A 251 8.18 1.19 -14.35
CA ARG A 251 7.86 0.15 -13.35
C ARG A 251 6.92 0.67 -12.25
N LEU A 252 6.37 1.86 -12.43
CA LEU A 252 5.35 2.36 -11.51
C LEU A 252 4.05 1.56 -11.67
N PRO A 253 3.33 1.24 -10.59
CA PRO A 253 2.06 0.54 -10.67
C PRO A 253 1.06 1.22 -11.63
N SER A 254 1.01 2.55 -11.65
CA SER A 254 0.13 3.31 -12.54
C SER A 254 0.51 3.21 -14.02
N ALA A 255 1.79 2.96 -14.35
CA ALA A 255 2.26 2.88 -15.73
C ALA A 255 1.74 1.63 -16.46
N LEU A 256 1.33 0.61 -15.69
CA LEU A 256 0.78 -0.64 -16.23
C LEU A 256 -0.71 -0.56 -16.52
N LEU A 257 -1.39 0.40 -15.90
CA LEU A 257 -2.82 0.55 -16.08
C LEU A 257 -3.04 1.39 -17.35
N PRO A 258 -3.87 0.95 -18.30
CA PRO A 258 -4.13 1.69 -19.53
C PRO A 258 -4.48 3.14 -19.22
N GLN A 259 -3.69 4.07 -19.74
CA GLN A 259 -4.02 5.50 -19.73
C GLN A 259 -4.83 5.77 -20.98
N GLY A 260 -6.15 5.74 -20.85
CA GLY A 260 -7.04 6.20 -21.89
C GLY A 260 -6.85 7.72 -22.10
N PRO A 261 -7.03 8.24 -23.32
CA PRO A 261 -7.11 9.67 -23.53
C PRO A 261 -8.24 10.27 -22.69
N ASN A 262 -8.12 11.52 -22.25
CA ASN A 262 -9.21 12.17 -21.52
C ASN A 262 -10.50 12.19 -22.35
N LEU A 263 -11.69 11.95 -21.77
CA LEU A 263 -12.95 11.99 -22.54
C LEU A 263 -13.15 13.32 -23.26
N SER A 264 -12.67 14.42 -22.67
CA SER A 264 -12.73 15.74 -23.26
C SER A 264 -11.87 15.89 -24.52
N SER A 265 -10.87 15.04 -24.70
CA SER A 265 -10.01 15.00 -25.89
C SER A 265 -10.56 14.10 -27.00
N LEU A 266 -11.60 13.32 -26.70
CA LEU A 266 -12.25 12.44 -27.66
C LEU A 266 -13.39 13.16 -28.37
N THR A 267 -13.53 12.90 -29.66
CA THR A 267 -14.62 13.42 -30.49
C THR A 267 -15.53 12.28 -30.90
N LYS A 268 -16.85 12.49 -30.98
CA LYS A 268 -17.74 11.46 -31.52
C LYS A 268 -17.64 11.43 -33.04
N ASN A 269 -17.38 10.25 -33.61
CA ASN A 269 -17.48 10.02 -35.04
C ASN A 269 -18.96 10.00 -35.50
N LYS A 270 -19.19 9.81 -36.80
CA LYS A 270 -20.56 9.76 -37.38
C LYS A 270 -21.41 8.63 -36.80
N ASP A 271 -20.78 7.56 -36.33
CA ASP A 271 -21.43 6.38 -35.75
C ASP A 271 -21.66 6.52 -34.23
N GLY A 272 -21.28 7.67 -33.65
CA GLY A 272 -21.42 7.96 -32.22
C GLY A 272 -20.33 7.35 -31.33
N VAL A 273 -19.33 6.68 -31.92
CA VAL A 273 -18.16 6.12 -31.23
C VAL A 273 -17.16 7.24 -30.93
N LEU A 274 -16.55 7.21 -29.76
CA LEU A 274 -15.52 8.18 -29.40
C LEU A 274 -14.22 7.85 -30.13
N VAL A 275 -13.64 8.83 -30.81
CA VAL A 275 -12.37 8.72 -31.51
C VAL A 275 -11.38 9.78 -31.03
N ASP A 276 -10.11 9.38 -30.90
CA ASP A 276 -9.02 10.32 -30.61
C ASP A 276 -8.61 11.09 -31.88
N SER A 277 -7.63 11.98 -31.73
CA SER A 277 -7.07 12.74 -32.87
C SER A 277 -6.36 11.87 -33.91
N ALA A 278 -6.01 10.62 -33.58
CA ALA A 278 -5.39 9.66 -34.48
C ALA A 278 -6.41 8.71 -35.14
N GLY A 279 -7.70 8.82 -34.80
CA GLY A 279 -8.77 7.99 -35.33
C GLY A 279 -8.93 6.64 -34.63
N HIS A 280 -8.28 6.40 -33.48
CA HIS A 280 -8.51 5.19 -32.69
C HIS A 280 -9.87 5.26 -32.00
N GLU A 281 -10.62 4.17 -32.06
CA GLU A 281 -11.94 4.07 -31.45
C GLU A 281 -11.85 3.69 -29.97
N TYR A 282 -12.69 4.34 -29.17
CA TYR A 282 -12.82 4.14 -27.74
C TYR A 282 -14.28 3.90 -27.37
N ILE A 283 -14.48 2.96 -26.44
CA ILE A 283 -15.76 2.67 -25.82
C ILE A 283 -15.69 3.18 -24.39
N VAL A 284 -16.72 3.91 -23.94
CA VAL A 284 -16.80 4.37 -22.56
C VAL A 284 -17.17 3.18 -21.67
N GLY A 285 -16.25 2.79 -20.79
CA GLY A 285 -16.49 1.78 -19.78
C GLY A 285 -17.54 2.21 -18.74
N PRO A 286 -18.03 1.28 -17.92
CA PRO A 286 -19.01 1.58 -16.86
C PRO A 286 -18.48 2.56 -15.80
N ASP A 287 -17.16 2.67 -15.68
CA ASP A 287 -16.45 3.65 -14.84
C ASP A 287 -16.32 5.03 -15.50
N GLY A 288 -16.89 5.21 -16.69
CA GLY A 288 -16.85 6.44 -17.45
C GLY A 288 -15.55 6.65 -18.23
N ARG A 289 -14.58 5.72 -18.19
CA ARG A 289 -13.29 5.89 -18.88
C ARG A 289 -13.33 5.37 -20.30
N PRO A 290 -12.60 6.01 -21.25
CA PRO A 290 -12.50 5.48 -22.59
C PRO A 290 -11.51 4.32 -22.63
N LEU A 291 -12.01 3.14 -22.98
CA LEU A 291 -11.24 1.94 -23.25
C LEU A 291 -11.04 1.81 -24.76
N ALA A 292 -9.78 1.62 -25.18
CA ALA A 292 -9.49 1.39 -26.59
C ALA A 292 -10.25 0.15 -27.06
N LYS A 293 -10.97 0.27 -28.17
CA LYS A 293 -11.76 -0.86 -28.71
C LYS A 293 -10.87 -2.06 -29.02
N THR A 294 -9.66 -1.80 -29.52
CA THR A 294 -8.64 -2.83 -29.79
C THR A 294 -8.25 -3.63 -28.54
N PHE A 295 -8.23 -3.00 -27.36
CA PHE A 295 -7.95 -3.68 -26.10
C PHE A 295 -9.08 -4.66 -25.70
N LEU A 296 -10.34 -4.27 -25.94
CA LEU A 296 -11.48 -5.14 -25.69
C LEU A 296 -11.52 -6.31 -26.69
N GLU A 297 -11.16 -6.05 -27.94
CA GLU A 297 -11.02 -7.08 -28.98
C GLU A 297 -9.91 -8.08 -28.65
N SER A 298 -8.73 -7.61 -28.23
CA SER A 298 -7.63 -8.48 -27.80
C SER A 298 -7.98 -9.28 -26.54
N ALA A 299 -8.68 -8.66 -25.58
CA ALA A 299 -9.15 -9.35 -24.38
C ALA A 299 -10.20 -10.43 -24.71
N ALA A 300 -11.10 -10.15 -25.65
CA ALA A 300 -12.11 -11.11 -26.12
C ALA A 300 -11.46 -12.28 -26.89
N GLU A 301 -10.44 -12.01 -27.71
CA GLU A 301 -9.68 -13.04 -28.41
C GLU A 301 -8.89 -13.92 -27.43
N ALA A 302 -8.25 -13.32 -26.42
CA ALA A 302 -7.52 -14.02 -25.38
C ALA A 302 -8.44 -14.87 -24.47
N ALA A 303 -9.70 -14.50 -24.31
CA ALA A 303 -10.69 -15.30 -23.57
C ALA A 303 -11.10 -16.59 -24.30
N GLY A 304 -10.80 -16.69 -25.60
CA GLY A 304 -11.11 -17.85 -26.43
C GLY A 304 -12.62 -18.09 -26.62
N PRO A 305 -12.99 -19.06 -27.49
CA PRO A 305 -14.39 -19.35 -27.82
C PRO A 305 -15.22 -19.94 -26.67
N ALA A 306 -14.60 -20.25 -25.52
CA ALA A 306 -15.29 -20.86 -24.37
C ALA A 306 -16.29 -19.91 -23.68
N ALA A 307 -16.19 -18.59 -23.91
CA ALA A 307 -17.06 -17.59 -23.29
C ALA A 307 -18.29 -17.20 -24.14
N GLN A 308 -18.40 -17.65 -25.40
CA GLN A 308 -19.50 -17.25 -26.29
C GLN A 308 -20.79 -18.06 -26.11
N THR A 309 -20.78 -19.13 -25.31
CA THR A 309 -21.92 -20.08 -25.25
C THR A 309 -23.02 -19.72 -24.23
N THR A 310 -22.89 -18.65 -23.43
CA THR A 310 -23.82 -18.41 -22.31
C THR A 310 -24.59 -17.07 -22.32
N CYS A 311 -24.51 -16.26 -23.38
CA CYS A 311 -25.33 -15.05 -23.50
C CYS A 311 -26.28 -15.15 -24.72
N SER A 312 -27.13 -16.16 -24.71
CA SER A 312 -28.30 -16.22 -25.58
C SER A 312 -29.48 -16.81 -24.80
N ALA A 313 -30.11 -15.95 -23.99
CA ALA A 313 -31.55 -15.87 -23.68
C ALA A 313 -31.78 -14.75 -22.65
#